data_AF-A0A832XBA9-F1
#
_entry.id   AF-A0A832XBA9-F1
#
_cell.length_a   1.000
_cell.length_b   1.000
_cell.length_c   1.000
_cell.angle_alpha   90.00
_cell.angle_beta   90.00
_cell.angle_gamma   90.00
#
_symmetry.space_group_name_H-M   'P 1'
#
loop_
_entity.id
_entity.type
_entity.pdbx_description
1 polymer ?
#
loop_
_entity_poly.entity_id
_entity_poly.type
_entity_poly.pdbx_seq_one_letter_code
_entity_poly.pdbx_strand_id
1 'polypeptide(L)' 'KETLDMFIESMKSIAKKGHEDPDSFPDAPRLPKVSRPDEARAARQPILRWKK' A
#
# COMPACT_ATOMS: atom_id res chain seq x y z
N LYS A 1 18.83 17.23 6.58
CA LYS A 1 18.06 18.02 5.59
C LYS A 1 17.65 17.13 4.41
N GLU A 2 18.60 16.45 3.77
CA GLU A 2 18.36 15.61 2.59
C GLU A 2 17.20 14.58 2.71
N THR A 3 17.06 13.88 3.83
CA THR A 3 15.98 12.89 4.01
C THR A 3 14.57 13.51 4.00
N LEU A 4 14.44 14.71 4.56
CA LEU A 4 13.15 15.42 4.58
C LEU A 4 12.82 15.97 3.20
N ASP A 5 13.83 16.51 2.50
CA ASP A 5 13.67 16.99 1.13
C ASP A 5 13.27 15.84 0.19
N MET A 6 13.90 14.67 0.31
CA MET A 6 13.53 13.46 -0.44
C MET A 6 12.10 12.99 -0.14
N PHE A 7 11.68 13.07 1.12
CA PHE A 7 10.30 12.74 1.49
C PHE A 7 9.30 13.71 0.86
N ILE A 8 9.58 15.02 0.91
CA ILE A 8 8.75 16.07 0.30
C ILE A 8 8.62 15.84 -1.21
N GLU A 9 9.72 15.57 -1.91
CA GLU A 9 9.69 15.29 -3.35
C GLU A 9 8.89 14.02 -3.67
N SER A 10 9.01 12.98 -2.86
CA SER A 10 8.22 11.76 -3.00
C SER A 10 6.72 12.03 -2.87
N MET A 11 6.32 12.86 -1.89
CA MET A 11 4.91 13.22 -1.68
C MET A 11 4.35 14.07 -2.82
N LYS A 12 5.14 15.00 -3.38
CA LYS A 12 4.74 15.77 -4.57
C LYS A 12 4.53 14.86 -5.79
N SER A 13 5.42 13.89 -5.98
CA SER A 13 5.31 12.89 -7.06
C SER A 13 4.03 12.05 -6.93
N ILE A 14 3.71 11.60 -5.71
CA ILE A 14 2.47 10.88 -5.40
C ILE A 14 1.25 11.73 -5.71
N ALA A 15 1.23 13.01 -5.30
CA ALA A 15 0.12 13.92 -5.56
C ALA A 15 -0.11 14.13 -7.08
N LYS A 16 0.98 14.31 -7.84
CA LYS A 16 0.92 14.41 -9.30
C LYS A 16 0.34 13.14 -9.93
N LYS A 17 0.81 11.97 -9.50
CA LYS A 17 0.31 10.68 -9.98
C LYS A 17 -1.17 10.46 -9.62
N GLY A 18 -1.62 10.98 -8.48
CA GLY A 18 -3.05 10.99 -8.10
C GLY A 18 -3.95 11.72 -9.10
N HIS A 19 -3.43 12.76 -9.76
CA HIS A 19 -4.16 13.50 -10.78
C HIS A 19 -4.07 12.86 -12.17
N GLU A 20 -2.92 12.28 -12.53
CA GLU A 20 -2.67 11.75 -13.86
C GLU A 20 -3.11 10.28 -14.03
N ASP A 21 -2.99 9.47 -12.99
CA ASP A 21 -3.20 8.01 -13.03
C ASP A 21 -3.71 7.47 -11.67
N PRO A 22 -4.96 7.80 -11.29
CA PRO A 22 -5.58 7.37 -10.03
C PRO A 22 -5.83 5.85 -9.96
N ASP A 23 -5.96 5.18 -11.10
CA ASP A 23 -6.22 3.73 -11.17
C ASP A 23 -5.00 2.88 -10.79
N SER A 24 -3.82 3.48 -10.70
CA SER A 24 -2.59 2.78 -10.32
C SER A 24 -2.36 2.62 -8.82
N PHE A 25 -3.18 3.24 -7.98
CA PHE A 25 -3.07 3.19 -6.51
C PHE A 25 -3.57 1.89 -5.88
N PRO A 26 -4.67 1.27 -6.34
CA PRO A 26 -5.11 -0.04 -5.84
C PRO A 26 -4.05 -1.13 -5.97
N ASP A 27 -3.24 -1.09 -7.04
CA ASP A 27 -2.19 -2.07 -7.33
C ASP A 27 -0.83 -1.72 -6.69
N ALA A 28 -0.75 -0.61 -5.97
CA ALA A 28 0.44 -0.26 -5.20
C ALA A 28 0.41 -0.96 -3.82
N PRO A 29 1.55 -1.48 -3.32
CA PRO A 29 2.88 -1.62 -3.95
C PRO A 29 2.91 -2.75 -4.99
N ARG A 30 3.78 -2.66 -6.00
CA ARG A 30 3.91 -3.70 -7.05
C ARG A 30 4.71 -4.95 -6.63
N LEU A 31 5.63 -4.79 -5.68
CA LEU A 31 6.48 -5.88 -5.19
C LEU A 31 6.47 -5.99 -3.66
N PRO A 32 5.30 -6.09 -3.01
CA PRO A 32 5.23 -6.25 -1.57
C PRO A 32 5.52 -7.71 -1.20
N LYS A 33 6.16 -7.94 -0.05
CA LYS A 33 6.36 -9.30 0.47
C LYS A 33 5.03 -10.03 0.73
N VAL A 34 3.98 -9.26 1.09
CA VAL A 34 2.62 -9.72 1.32
C VAL A 34 1.67 -8.66 0.74
N SER A 35 0.67 -9.06 -0.03
CA SER A 35 -0.33 -8.15 -0.61
C SER A 35 -1.35 -7.66 0.43
N ARG A 36 -2.24 -6.72 0.04
CA ARG A 36 -3.33 -6.26 0.90
C ARG A 36 -4.19 -7.45 1.34
N PRO A 37 -4.30 -7.73 2.65
CA PRO A 37 -5.09 -8.84 3.15
C PRO A 37 -6.59 -8.57 2.99
N ASP A 38 -7.37 -9.63 2.84
CA ASP A 38 -8.84 -9.56 2.85
C ASP A 38 -9.33 -9.44 4.31
N GLU A 39 -9.50 -8.19 4.76
CA GLU A 39 -9.93 -7.84 6.11
C GLU A 39 -11.35 -8.34 6.41
N ALA A 40 -12.26 -8.30 5.42
CA ALA A 40 -13.63 -8.74 5.58
C ALA A 40 -13.69 -10.25 5.85
N ARG A 41 -12.92 -11.03 5.09
CA ARG A 41 -12.79 -12.47 5.31
C ARG A 41 -12.08 -12.76 6.63
N ALA A 42 -11.01 -12.03 6.95
CA ALA A 42 -10.28 -12.20 8.21
C ALA A 42 -11.20 -11.97 9.43
N ALA A 43 -12.11 -10.99 9.36
CA ALA A 43 -13.07 -10.71 10.42
C ALA A 43 -14.20 -11.76 10.50
N ARG A 44 -14.73 -12.22 9.36
CA ARG A 44 -15.86 -13.18 9.31
C ARG A 44 -15.43 -14.63 9.52
N GLN A 45 -14.22 -15.00 9.15
CA GLN A 45 -13.68 -16.35 9.20
C GLN A 45 -12.23 -16.36 9.74
N PRO A 46 -12.03 -15.98 11.01
CA PRO A 46 -10.69 -15.85 11.57
C PRO A 46 -10.00 -17.21 11.76
N ILE A 47 -8.78 -17.34 11.25
CA ILE A 47 -7.89 -18.49 11.54
C ILE A 47 -7.00 -18.10 12.74
N LEU A 48 -7.39 -18.56 13.93
CA LEU A 48 -6.76 -18.14 15.20
C LEU A 48 -5.59 -19.01 15.67
N ARG A 49 -5.34 -20.13 15.00
CA ARG A 49 -4.25 -21.05 15.34
C ARG A 49 -3.51 -21.46 14.09
N TRP A 50 -2.19 -21.51 14.19
CA TRP A 50 -1.36 -22.07 13.15
C TRP A 50 -1.64 -23.58 13.02
N LYS A 51 -1.93 -24.03 11.80
CA LYS A 51 -1.95 -25.45 11.46
C LYS A 51 -0.77 -25.70 10.53
N LYS A 52 0.03 -26.71 10.88
CA LYS A 52 1.19 -27.13 10.11
C LYS A 52 0.76 -27.80 8.81
#